data_AF-A0A9D4YLA0-F1
#
_entry.id   AF-A0A9D4YLA0-F1
#
_cell.length_a   1.000
_cell.length_b   1.000
_cell.length_c   1.000
_cell.angle_alpha   90.00
_cell.angle_beta   90.00
_cell.angle_gamma   90.00
#
_symmetry.space_group_name_H-M   'P 1'
#
loop_
_entity.id
_entity.type
_entity.pdbx_description
1 polymer ?
#
loop_
_entity_poly.entity_id
_entity_poly.type
_entity_poly.pdbx_seq_one_letter_code
_entity_poly.pdbx_strand_id
1 'polypeptide(L)'
;MELAKSDWAVIKKSPPWAIDFWGMGCLIYELFSGLKLSKTEELCNTASIPKSLLPDYQRRLSSTPSRRLNTSKLIENSEYFQNKLVDTTHLMEILSLKDSVEKDTFFRKLPNLAEQLPRQIVLKKLLPLLASALEFGSATTPALTALLKMGSWLSAEEFRVKILPTIIKLFASNDRAVRVSLLQHIEQFGESLSTQAVQQAVPLPVYTDARKRKRVLINAFTVRALRDTFPPARGAGIMALCATSSNYDITEIATRILPNVVVLTIDPDSDVRSKAFQAIDQFLQMAKQHYEKTNIAEATGGAGMGSS
;
A
#
# COMPACT_ATOMS: atom_id res chain seq x y z
N MET A 1 -2.40 -24.06 -45.80
CA MET A 1 -3.11 -24.62 -46.97
C MET A 1 -2.30 -24.48 -48.26
N GLU A 2 -1.61 -23.36 -48.46
CA GLU A 2 -0.82 -23.04 -49.66
C GLU A 2 0.64 -23.53 -49.54
N LEU A 3 1.24 -23.39 -48.35
CA LEU A 3 2.57 -23.92 -48.04
C LEU A 3 2.61 -25.45 -48.16
N ALA A 4 1.59 -26.11 -47.62
CA ALA A 4 1.41 -27.57 -47.69
C ALA A 4 1.10 -28.07 -49.12
N LYS A 5 0.61 -27.19 -50.00
CA LYS A 5 0.35 -27.49 -51.42
C LYS A 5 1.50 -27.06 -52.35
N SER A 6 2.60 -26.51 -51.79
CA SER A 6 3.76 -26.00 -52.52
C SER A 6 3.42 -25.00 -53.64
N ASP A 7 2.35 -24.21 -53.48
CA ASP A 7 1.91 -23.24 -54.49
C ASP A 7 2.64 -21.90 -54.35
N TRP A 8 3.94 -21.92 -54.68
CA TRP A 8 4.86 -20.79 -54.52
C TRP A 8 4.50 -19.58 -55.39
N ALA A 9 3.81 -19.79 -56.52
CA ALA A 9 3.41 -18.72 -57.42
C ALA A 9 2.32 -17.83 -56.80
N VAL A 10 1.36 -18.45 -56.10
CA VAL A 10 0.29 -17.74 -55.37
C VAL A 10 0.86 -17.04 -54.15
N ILE A 11 1.74 -17.69 -53.40
CA ILE A 11 2.38 -17.10 -52.21
C ILE A 11 3.18 -15.84 -52.60
N LYS A 12 3.98 -15.89 -53.67
CA LYS A 12 4.80 -14.76 -54.12
C LYS A 12 3.99 -13.54 -54.58
N LYS A 13 2.76 -13.75 -55.06
CA LYS A 13 1.82 -12.68 -55.47
C LYS A 13 0.89 -12.22 -54.34
N SER A 14 0.91 -12.91 -53.21
CA SER A 14 0.05 -12.62 -52.07
C SER A 14 0.69 -11.59 -51.14
N PRO A 15 -0.11 -10.86 -50.36
CA PRO A 15 0.44 -9.97 -49.35
C PRO A 15 1.31 -10.72 -48.32
N PRO A 16 2.41 -10.14 -47.83
CA PRO A 16 3.32 -10.81 -46.90
C PRO A 16 2.63 -11.33 -45.63
N TRP A 17 1.60 -10.62 -45.16
CA TRP A 17 0.85 -10.95 -43.95
C TRP A 17 -0.17 -12.10 -44.12
N ALA A 18 -0.41 -12.58 -45.34
CA ALA A 18 -1.50 -13.51 -45.63
C ALA A 18 -1.33 -14.91 -44.98
N ILE A 19 -0.09 -15.32 -44.69
CA ILE A 19 0.23 -16.60 -44.04
C ILE A 19 0.02 -16.49 -42.53
N ASP A 20 0.61 -15.47 -41.89
CA ASP A 20 0.46 -15.21 -40.45
C ASP A 20 -1.02 -15.03 -40.07
N PHE A 21 -1.80 -14.44 -40.97
CA PHE A 21 -3.24 -14.26 -40.78
C PHE A 21 -4.05 -15.52 -40.70
N TRP A 22 -3.71 -16.49 -41.55
CA TRP A 22 -4.36 -17.78 -41.54
C TRP A 22 -3.99 -18.52 -40.24
N GLY A 23 -2.73 -18.43 -39.82
CA GLY A 23 -2.27 -18.94 -38.51
C GLY A 23 -3.00 -18.29 -37.33
N MET A 24 -3.20 -16.98 -37.34
CA MET A 24 -3.97 -16.25 -36.32
C MET A 24 -5.45 -16.68 -36.31
N GLY A 25 -6.04 -16.95 -37.48
CA GLY A 25 -7.38 -17.53 -37.58
C GLY A 25 -7.46 -18.91 -36.92
N CYS A 26 -6.47 -19.77 -37.17
CA CYS A 26 -6.38 -21.08 -36.52
C CYS A 26 -6.25 -20.94 -34.99
N LEU A 27 -5.41 -20.03 -34.51
CA LEU A 27 -5.24 -19.77 -33.09
C LEU A 27 -6.54 -19.29 -32.43
N ILE A 28 -7.28 -18.38 -33.07
CA ILE A 28 -8.58 -17.92 -32.57
C ILE A 28 -9.55 -19.08 -32.44
N TYR A 29 -9.61 -19.97 -33.44
CA TYR A 29 -10.44 -21.16 -33.37
C TYR A 29 -10.06 -22.03 -32.17
N GLU A 30 -8.77 -22.37 -32.01
CA GLU A 30 -8.31 -23.21 -30.91
C GLU A 30 -8.60 -22.60 -29.53
N LEU A 31 -8.43 -21.28 -29.39
CA LEU A 31 -8.70 -20.56 -28.14
C LEU A 31 -10.18 -20.60 -27.74
N PHE A 32 -11.10 -20.42 -28.68
CA PHE A 32 -12.53 -20.39 -28.38
C PHE A 32 -13.20 -21.76 -28.38
N SER A 33 -12.71 -22.70 -29.19
CA SER A 33 -13.20 -24.08 -29.19
C SER A 33 -12.66 -24.90 -28.03
N GLY A 34 -11.49 -24.53 -27.49
CA GLY A 34 -10.77 -25.32 -26.48
C GLY A 34 -10.23 -26.65 -27.03
N LEU A 35 -10.27 -26.83 -28.35
CA LEU A 35 -9.84 -28.03 -29.04
C LEU A 35 -8.64 -27.72 -29.92
N LYS A 36 -7.73 -28.69 -30.04
CA LYS A 36 -6.60 -28.61 -30.96
C LYS A 36 -7.09 -28.80 -32.39
N LEU A 37 -6.70 -27.90 -33.29
CA LEU A 37 -7.09 -27.98 -34.68
C LEU A 37 -6.44 -29.20 -35.33
N SER A 38 -7.26 -30.16 -35.76
CA SER A 38 -6.80 -31.41 -36.35
C SER A 38 -7.02 -31.42 -37.86
N LYS A 39 -8.11 -30.78 -38.33
CA LYS A 39 -8.44 -30.66 -39.75
C LYS A 39 -8.82 -29.23 -40.10
N THR A 40 -8.46 -28.77 -41.30
CA THR A 40 -8.78 -27.41 -41.74
C THR A 40 -10.28 -27.16 -41.95
N GLU A 41 -11.09 -28.21 -42.09
CA GLU A 41 -12.55 -28.14 -42.21
C GLU A 41 -13.22 -27.69 -40.91
N GLU A 42 -12.58 -27.95 -39.76
CA GLU A 42 -13.07 -27.58 -38.43
C GLU A 42 -13.14 -26.06 -38.25
N LEU A 43 -12.34 -25.31 -39.01
CA LEU A 43 -12.33 -23.84 -39.01
C LEU A 43 -13.66 -23.22 -39.46
N CYS A 44 -14.51 -23.99 -40.17
CA CYS A 44 -15.86 -23.58 -40.53
C CYS A 44 -16.85 -23.69 -39.36
N ASN A 45 -16.50 -24.40 -38.27
CA ASN A 45 -17.33 -24.47 -37.09
C ASN A 45 -17.16 -23.18 -36.25
N THR A 46 -18.09 -22.25 -36.41
CA THR A 46 -18.03 -20.94 -35.74
C THR A 46 -18.89 -20.83 -34.49
N ALA A 47 -19.43 -21.95 -33.98
CA ALA A 47 -20.40 -21.92 -32.88
C ALA A 47 -19.83 -21.31 -31.58
N SER A 48 -18.55 -21.58 -31.28
CA SER A 48 -17.88 -21.11 -30.06
C SER A 48 -17.29 -19.70 -30.18
N ILE A 49 -17.32 -19.09 -31.37
CA ILE A 49 -16.67 -17.80 -31.64
C ILE A 49 -17.65 -16.66 -31.32
N PRO A 50 -17.21 -15.62 -30.57
CA PRO A 50 -18.03 -14.46 -30.26
C PRO A 50 -18.59 -13.78 -31.52
N LYS A 51 -19.87 -13.40 -31.49
CA LYS A 51 -20.55 -12.76 -32.63
C LYS A 51 -19.86 -11.49 -33.11
N SER A 52 -19.26 -10.72 -32.21
CA SER A 52 -18.50 -9.50 -32.54
C SER A 52 -17.18 -9.79 -33.28
N LEU A 53 -16.58 -10.96 -33.08
CA LEU A 53 -15.33 -11.37 -33.74
C LEU A 53 -15.58 -12.17 -35.02
N LEU A 54 -16.79 -12.67 -35.21
CA LEU A 54 -17.16 -13.58 -36.30
C LEU A 54 -16.95 -13.00 -37.72
N PRO A 55 -17.35 -11.75 -38.03
CA PRO A 55 -17.14 -11.18 -39.36
C PRO A 55 -15.66 -11.06 -39.71
N ASP A 56 -14.85 -10.65 -38.73
CA ASP A 56 -13.40 -10.56 -38.89
C ASP A 56 -12.80 -11.96 -39.02
N TYR A 57 -13.22 -12.94 -38.22
CA TYR A 57 -12.73 -14.31 -38.28
C TYR A 57 -12.98 -14.95 -39.66
N GLN A 58 -14.19 -14.81 -40.22
CA GLN A 58 -14.52 -15.39 -41.53
C GLN A 58 -13.71 -14.76 -42.68
N ARG A 59 -13.47 -13.44 -42.63
CA ARG A 59 -12.60 -12.77 -43.63
C ARG A 59 -11.15 -13.27 -43.60
N ARG A 60 -10.66 -13.74 -42.44
CA ARG A 60 -9.30 -14.25 -42.26
C ARG A 60 -9.09 -15.63 -42.86
N LEU A 61 -10.13 -16.45 -42.86
CA LEU A 61 -10.13 -17.79 -43.43
C LEU A 61 -10.45 -17.80 -44.92
N SER A 62 -10.46 -16.63 -45.58
CA SER A 62 -10.68 -16.57 -47.02
C SER A 62 -9.69 -17.47 -47.76
N SER A 63 -10.24 -18.31 -48.63
CA SER A 63 -9.50 -19.19 -49.53
C SER A 63 -8.68 -18.42 -50.56
N THR A 64 -8.91 -17.11 -50.71
CA THR A 64 -8.10 -16.20 -51.52
C THR A 64 -7.15 -15.40 -50.63
N PRO A 65 -5.83 -15.66 -50.65
CA PRO A 65 -4.86 -14.98 -49.80
C PRO A 65 -4.87 -13.44 -49.95
N SER A 66 -5.15 -12.93 -51.15
CA SER A 66 -5.22 -11.49 -51.44
C SER A 66 -6.40 -10.77 -50.76
N ARG A 67 -7.43 -11.51 -50.34
CA ARG A 67 -8.60 -10.96 -49.64
C ARG A 67 -8.44 -10.98 -48.11
N ARG A 68 -7.34 -11.55 -47.60
CA ARG A 68 -7.08 -11.62 -46.16
C ARG A 68 -6.73 -10.22 -45.64
N LEU A 69 -7.43 -9.83 -44.57
CA LEU A 69 -7.28 -8.51 -43.94
C LEU A 69 -5.89 -8.35 -43.30
N ASN A 70 -5.52 -7.12 -42.92
CA ASN A 70 -4.27 -6.78 -42.22
C ASN A 70 -4.49 -6.77 -40.68
N THR A 71 -3.46 -7.11 -39.88
CA THR A 71 -3.51 -7.45 -38.44
C THR A 71 -3.66 -6.18 -37.63
N SER A 72 -3.05 -5.10 -38.08
CA SER A 72 -3.25 -3.77 -37.50
C SER A 72 -4.71 -3.36 -37.63
N LYS A 73 -5.32 -3.62 -38.79
CA LYS A 73 -6.74 -3.31 -39.04
C LYS A 73 -7.70 -4.14 -38.19
N LEU A 74 -7.28 -5.30 -37.69
CA LEU A 74 -8.11 -6.09 -36.77
C LEU A 74 -8.21 -5.41 -35.40
N ILE A 75 -7.07 -4.98 -34.86
CA ILE A 75 -7.01 -4.35 -33.53
C ILE A 75 -7.78 -3.02 -33.57
N GLU A 76 -7.68 -2.29 -34.67
CA GLU A 76 -8.37 -1.01 -34.85
C GLU A 76 -9.89 -1.15 -35.07
N ASN A 77 -10.34 -2.14 -35.85
CA ASN A 77 -11.74 -2.21 -36.30
C ASN A 77 -12.62 -3.21 -35.53
N SER A 78 -12.05 -4.06 -34.68
CA SER A 78 -12.83 -5.11 -34.01
C SER A 78 -13.38 -4.63 -32.67
N GLU A 79 -14.71 -4.56 -32.58
CA GLU A 79 -15.44 -4.25 -31.34
C GLU A 79 -15.10 -5.25 -30.21
N TYR A 80 -14.66 -6.46 -30.55
CA TYR A 80 -14.27 -7.47 -29.57
C TYR A 80 -13.12 -7.01 -28.65
N PHE A 81 -12.14 -6.30 -29.20
CA PHE A 81 -10.99 -5.80 -28.43
C PHE A 81 -11.27 -4.46 -27.74
N GLN A 82 -12.37 -3.79 -28.08
CA GLN A 82 -12.84 -2.58 -27.42
C GLN A 82 -13.62 -2.94 -26.15
N ASN A 83 -12.88 -3.29 -25.10
CA ASN A 83 -13.49 -3.66 -23.83
C ASN A 83 -12.75 -3.02 -22.65
N LYS A 84 -13.46 -2.91 -21.53
CA LYS A 84 -12.96 -2.28 -20.31
C LYS A 84 -11.64 -2.87 -19.82
N LEU A 85 -11.39 -4.16 -20.06
CA LEU A 85 -10.14 -4.81 -19.66
C LEU A 85 -8.95 -4.24 -20.44
N VAL A 86 -9.08 -4.19 -21.77
CA VAL A 86 -8.04 -3.67 -22.67
C VAL A 86 -7.78 -2.20 -22.35
N ASP A 87 -8.84 -1.39 -22.21
CA ASP A 87 -8.72 0.04 -21.91
C ASP A 87 -8.03 0.28 -20.56
N THR A 88 -8.45 -0.45 -19.51
CA THR A 88 -7.87 -0.32 -18.16
C THR A 88 -6.40 -0.73 -18.15
N THR A 89 -6.07 -1.82 -18.85
CA THR A 89 -4.70 -2.34 -18.94
C THR A 89 -3.80 -1.40 -19.71
N HIS A 90 -4.27 -0.89 -20.84
CA HIS A 90 -3.54 0.08 -21.64
C HIS A 90 -3.27 1.36 -20.86
N LEU A 91 -4.28 1.91 -20.18
CA LEU A 91 -4.13 3.12 -19.38
C LEU A 91 -3.14 2.94 -18.22
N MET A 92 -3.11 1.77 -17.58
CA MET A 92 -2.10 1.42 -16.58
C MET A 92 -0.68 1.38 -17.15
N GLU A 93 -0.50 0.94 -18.40
CA GLU A 93 0.81 0.86 -19.07
C GLU A 93 1.30 2.26 -19.52
N ILE A 94 0.41 3.14 -19.95
CA ILE A 94 0.74 4.52 -20.37
C ILE A 94 0.59 5.56 -19.25
N LEU A 95 0.49 5.11 -18.00
CA LEU A 95 0.17 5.98 -16.86
C LEU A 95 1.14 7.16 -16.73
N SER A 96 2.43 6.98 -17.02
CA SER A 96 3.43 8.06 -16.94
C SER A 96 3.14 9.23 -17.90
N LEU A 97 2.47 8.96 -19.02
CA LEU A 97 2.13 9.95 -20.06
C LEU A 97 0.84 10.73 -19.73
N LYS A 98 0.11 10.34 -18.68
CA LYS A 98 -1.16 10.95 -18.28
C LYS A 98 -0.98 12.08 -17.28
N ASP A 99 -1.88 13.05 -17.32
CA ASP A 99 -1.86 14.16 -16.37
C ASP A 99 -2.36 13.74 -14.98
N SER A 100 -2.20 14.62 -13.98
CA SER A 100 -2.58 14.32 -12.60
C SER A 100 -4.09 14.17 -12.39
N VAL A 101 -4.92 14.84 -13.19
CA VAL A 101 -6.38 14.86 -13.07
C VAL A 101 -6.98 13.58 -13.68
N GLU A 102 -6.48 13.18 -14.84
CA GLU A 102 -6.79 11.90 -15.50
C GLU A 102 -6.43 10.74 -14.58
N LYS A 103 -5.22 10.76 -14.00
CA LYS A 103 -4.76 9.76 -13.04
C LYS A 103 -5.70 9.65 -11.84
N ASP A 104 -6.01 10.77 -11.19
CA ASP A 104 -6.87 10.77 -10.00
C ASP A 104 -8.28 10.25 -10.32
N THR A 105 -8.85 10.70 -11.44
CA THR A 105 -10.17 10.26 -11.92
C THR A 105 -10.19 8.76 -12.21
N PHE A 106 -9.14 8.24 -12.83
CA PHE A 106 -9.00 6.82 -13.12
C PHE A 106 -8.88 5.99 -11.85
N PHE A 107 -7.99 6.36 -10.91
CA PHE A 107 -7.78 5.59 -9.69
C PHE A 107 -9.00 5.57 -8.76
N ARG A 108 -9.84 6.61 -8.77
CA ARG A 108 -11.14 6.58 -8.06
C ARG A 108 -12.12 5.56 -8.66
N LYS A 109 -12.07 5.35 -9.98
CA LYS A 109 -12.94 4.39 -10.69
C LYS A 109 -12.39 2.97 -10.68
N LEU A 110 -11.07 2.82 -10.53
CA LEU A 110 -10.36 1.54 -10.63
C LEU A 110 -10.89 0.44 -9.69
N PRO A 111 -11.26 0.69 -8.41
CA PRO A 111 -11.84 -0.35 -7.55
C PRO A 111 -13.11 -0.97 -8.14
N ASN A 112 -14.00 -0.15 -8.70
CA ASN A 112 -15.25 -0.61 -9.31
C ASN A 112 -15.02 -1.31 -10.65
N LEU A 113 -14.03 -0.83 -11.42
CA LEU A 113 -13.63 -1.50 -12.66
C LEU A 113 -13.05 -2.88 -12.36
N ALA A 114 -12.21 -3.00 -11.34
CA ALA A 114 -11.57 -4.26 -10.95
C ALA A 114 -12.60 -5.37 -10.64
N GLU A 115 -13.74 -5.03 -10.03
CA GLU A 115 -14.82 -6.00 -9.74
C GLU A 115 -15.50 -6.55 -11.01
N GLN A 116 -15.44 -5.83 -12.12
CA GLN A 116 -16.01 -6.23 -13.40
C GLN A 116 -15.03 -7.03 -14.27
N LEU A 117 -13.77 -7.15 -13.85
CA LEU A 117 -12.71 -7.79 -14.61
C LEU A 117 -12.44 -9.21 -14.11
N PRO A 118 -11.92 -10.11 -14.97
CA PRO A 118 -11.53 -11.45 -14.54
C PRO A 118 -10.48 -11.39 -13.42
N ARG A 119 -10.79 -11.98 -12.25
CA ARG A 119 -9.98 -11.89 -11.01
C ARG A 119 -8.51 -12.22 -11.23
N GLN A 120 -8.21 -13.23 -12.05
CA GLN A 120 -6.83 -13.63 -12.34
C GLN A 120 -6.02 -12.55 -13.06
N ILE A 121 -6.64 -11.77 -13.95
CA ILE A 121 -5.96 -10.71 -14.67
C ILE A 121 -5.71 -9.52 -13.75
N VAL A 122 -6.67 -9.22 -12.88
CA VAL A 122 -6.50 -8.18 -11.86
C VAL A 122 -5.31 -8.50 -10.95
N LEU A 123 -5.24 -9.72 -10.42
CA LEU A 123 -4.20 -10.12 -9.48
C LEU A 123 -2.82 -10.31 -10.13
N LYS A 124 -2.75 -10.78 -11.37
CA LYS A 124 -1.47 -11.10 -12.03
C LYS A 124 -0.91 -9.98 -12.91
N LYS A 125 -1.77 -9.08 -13.42
CA LYS A 125 -1.36 -7.98 -14.31
C LYS A 125 -1.58 -6.61 -13.68
N LEU A 126 -2.81 -6.29 -13.25
CA LEU A 126 -3.11 -4.94 -12.75
C LEU A 126 -2.47 -4.64 -11.40
N LEU A 127 -2.49 -5.61 -10.48
CA LEU A 127 -1.97 -5.43 -9.13
C LEU A 127 -0.44 -5.14 -9.11
N PRO A 128 0.42 -5.88 -9.83
CA PRO A 128 1.85 -5.54 -9.93
C PRO A 128 2.09 -4.16 -10.56
N LEU A 129 1.34 -3.80 -11.61
CA LEU A 129 1.45 -2.49 -12.25
C LEU A 129 1.07 -1.36 -11.28
N LEU A 130 0.02 -1.56 -10.47
CA LEU A 130 -0.42 -0.60 -9.47
C LEU A 130 0.60 -0.45 -8.34
N ALA A 131 1.14 -1.56 -7.85
CA ALA A 131 2.19 -1.55 -6.83
C ALA A 131 3.41 -0.76 -7.34
N SER A 132 3.86 -1.04 -8.55
CA SER A 132 4.96 -0.30 -9.20
C SER A 132 4.62 1.20 -9.35
N ALA A 133 3.41 1.55 -9.81
CA ALA A 133 3.01 2.93 -9.98
C ALA A 133 3.00 3.73 -8.65
N LEU A 134 2.61 3.08 -7.55
CA LEU A 134 2.68 3.63 -6.19
C LEU A 134 4.12 3.77 -5.70
N GLU A 135 4.98 2.77 -5.92
CA GLU A 135 6.38 2.82 -5.50
C GLU A 135 7.19 3.92 -6.19
N PHE A 136 6.95 4.15 -7.48
CA PHE A 136 7.64 5.19 -8.27
C PHE A 136 6.92 6.55 -8.24
N GLY A 137 5.95 6.74 -7.34
CA GLY A 137 5.28 8.03 -7.13
C GLY A 137 4.43 8.52 -8.31
N SER A 138 4.08 7.63 -9.24
CA SER A 138 3.25 7.94 -10.41
C SER A 138 1.75 7.89 -10.10
N ALA A 139 1.36 7.33 -8.95
CA ALA A 139 -0.01 7.12 -8.55
C ALA A 139 -0.41 7.98 -7.32
N THR A 140 -1.67 8.40 -7.28
CA THR A 140 -2.24 9.27 -6.23
C THR A 140 -2.83 8.46 -5.08
N THR A 141 -3.25 9.12 -4.00
CA THR A 141 -3.85 8.47 -2.82
C THR A 141 -4.98 7.46 -3.13
N PRO A 142 -5.92 7.72 -4.06
CA PRO A 142 -6.93 6.72 -4.45
C PRO A 142 -6.37 5.40 -4.99
N ALA A 143 -5.15 5.40 -5.53
CA ALA A 143 -4.49 4.18 -5.97
C ALA A 143 -4.18 3.23 -4.81
N LEU A 144 -3.90 3.76 -3.60
CA LEU A 144 -3.74 2.94 -2.41
C LEU A 144 -5.04 2.21 -2.05
N THR A 145 -6.18 2.90 -2.11
CA THR A 145 -7.48 2.28 -1.88
C THR A 145 -7.75 1.16 -2.88
N ALA A 146 -7.40 1.36 -4.16
CA ALA A 146 -7.50 0.31 -5.16
C ALA A 146 -6.56 -0.88 -4.87
N LEU A 147 -5.32 -0.61 -4.44
CA LEU A 147 -4.34 -1.63 -4.09
C LEU A 147 -4.84 -2.51 -2.95
N LEU A 148 -5.33 -1.90 -1.87
CA LEU A 148 -5.82 -2.62 -0.69
C LEU A 148 -7.09 -3.41 -0.99
N LYS A 149 -8.02 -2.84 -1.77
CA LYS A 149 -9.23 -3.54 -2.23
C LYS A 149 -8.88 -4.79 -3.03
N MET A 150 -7.96 -4.70 -3.99
CA MET A 150 -7.51 -5.86 -4.77
C MET A 150 -6.66 -6.81 -3.92
N GLY A 151 -5.92 -6.29 -2.95
CA GLY A 151 -5.19 -7.06 -1.95
C GLY A 151 -6.08 -7.94 -1.09
N SER A 152 -7.30 -7.47 -0.76
CA SER A 152 -8.29 -8.26 0.01
C SER A 152 -8.72 -9.57 -0.68
N TRP A 153 -8.46 -9.70 -1.98
CA TRP A 153 -8.76 -10.90 -2.76
C TRP A 153 -7.65 -11.96 -2.71
N LEU A 154 -6.51 -11.64 -2.11
CA LEU A 154 -5.38 -12.55 -1.94
C LEU A 154 -5.50 -13.35 -0.65
N SER A 155 -4.81 -14.48 -0.61
CA SER A 155 -4.54 -15.16 0.67
C SER A 155 -3.58 -14.33 1.54
N ALA A 156 -3.57 -14.57 2.85
CA ALA A 156 -2.68 -13.86 3.77
C ALA A 156 -1.20 -13.96 3.38
N GLU A 157 -0.77 -15.12 2.86
CA GLU A 157 0.61 -15.33 2.42
C GLU A 157 0.92 -14.51 1.16
N GLU A 158 0.04 -14.54 0.16
CA GLU A 158 0.22 -13.75 -1.04
C GLU A 158 0.17 -12.24 -0.77
N PHE A 159 -0.67 -11.80 0.17
CA PHE A 159 -0.72 -10.41 0.60
C PHE A 159 0.61 -9.97 1.21
N ARG A 160 1.18 -10.80 2.09
CA ARG A 160 2.50 -10.54 2.70
C ARG A 160 3.62 -10.45 1.68
N VAL A 161 3.61 -11.29 0.66
CA VAL A 161 4.67 -11.30 -0.36
C VAL A 161 4.49 -10.18 -1.38
N LYS A 162 3.25 -9.90 -1.82
CA LYS A 162 2.98 -9.02 -2.96
C LYS A 162 2.63 -7.58 -2.58
N ILE A 163 1.95 -7.36 -1.45
CA ILE A 163 1.42 -6.03 -1.07
C ILE A 163 2.26 -5.39 0.03
N LEU A 164 2.63 -6.16 1.05
CA LEU A 164 3.31 -5.64 2.24
C LEU A 164 4.62 -4.90 1.94
N PRO A 165 5.49 -5.36 1.00
CA PRO A 165 6.72 -4.63 0.66
C PRO A 165 6.43 -3.22 0.12
N THR A 166 5.39 -3.07 -0.69
CA THR A 166 4.95 -1.78 -1.22
C THR A 166 4.41 -0.89 -0.10
N ILE A 167 3.58 -1.41 0.81
CA ILE A 167 3.09 -0.67 1.97
C ILE A 167 4.25 -0.12 2.83
N ILE A 168 5.24 -0.96 3.13
CA ILE A 168 6.42 -0.57 3.92
C ILE A 168 7.20 0.56 3.23
N LYS A 169 7.43 0.45 1.92
CA LYS A 169 8.09 1.51 1.13
C LYS A 169 7.28 2.80 1.12
N LEU A 170 5.95 2.73 1.04
CA LEU A 170 5.08 3.90 1.06
C LEU A 170 5.08 4.61 2.42
N PHE A 171 5.21 3.87 3.53
CA PHE A 171 5.41 4.48 4.86
C PHE A 171 6.75 5.23 4.97
N ALA A 172 7.79 4.72 4.31
CA ALA A 172 9.08 5.38 4.21
C ALA A 172 9.09 6.60 3.26
N SER A 173 8.06 6.77 2.44
CA SER A 173 7.91 7.95 1.58
C SER A 173 7.72 9.23 2.39
N ASN A 174 8.23 10.36 1.88
CA ASN A 174 8.09 11.67 2.52
C ASN A 174 6.69 12.29 2.39
N ASP A 175 5.82 11.72 1.57
CA ASP A 175 4.47 12.23 1.31
C ASP A 175 3.54 12.09 2.53
N ARG A 176 3.07 13.24 3.05
CA ARG A 176 2.15 13.30 4.18
C ARG A 176 0.77 12.71 3.85
N ALA A 177 0.24 12.97 2.65
CA ALA A 177 -1.10 12.51 2.27
C ALA A 177 -1.14 10.98 2.15
N VAL A 178 -0.10 10.39 1.57
CA VAL A 178 0.05 8.92 1.48
C VAL A 178 0.10 8.30 2.88
N ARG A 179 0.92 8.85 3.79
CA ARG A 179 0.99 8.34 5.18
C ARG A 179 -0.33 8.46 5.92
N VAL A 180 -1.04 9.57 5.78
CA VAL A 180 -2.38 9.73 6.39
C VAL A 180 -3.34 8.68 5.84
N SER A 181 -3.33 8.44 4.53
CA SER A 181 -4.21 7.45 3.91
C SER A 181 -3.85 6.02 4.30
N LEU A 182 -2.56 5.67 4.42
CA LEU A 182 -2.13 4.38 4.95
C LEU A 182 -2.66 4.16 6.37
N LEU A 183 -2.54 5.17 7.23
CA LEU A 183 -3.03 5.10 8.61
C LEU A 183 -4.55 4.97 8.68
N GLN A 184 -5.30 5.62 7.78
CA GLN A 184 -6.76 5.48 7.69
C GLN A 184 -7.20 4.05 7.34
N HIS A 185 -6.36 3.28 6.66
CA HIS A 185 -6.66 1.90 6.26
C HIS A 185 -5.86 0.86 7.05
N ILE A 186 -5.27 1.24 8.20
CA ILE A 186 -4.39 0.36 8.98
C ILE A 186 -5.07 -0.93 9.42
N GLU A 187 -6.39 -0.91 9.65
CA GLU A 187 -7.16 -2.09 10.04
C GLU A 187 -7.10 -3.22 8.99
N GLN A 188 -6.87 -2.89 7.71
CA GLN A 188 -6.87 -3.88 6.62
C GLN A 188 -5.56 -4.66 6.49
N PHE A 189 -4.45 -4.11 7.01
CA PHE A 189 -3.12 -4.71 6.89
C PHE A 189 -2.35 -4.76 8.21
N GLY A 190 -2.90 -4.20 9.29
CA GLY A 190 -2.26 -4.07 10.59
C GLY A 190 -1.83 -5.40 11.17
N GLU A 191 -2.67 -6.43 11.06
CA GLU A 191 -2.35 -7.79 11.53
C GLU A 191 -1.21 -8.44 10.74
N SER A 192 -0.99 -8.01 9.49
CA SER A 192 0.10 -8.50 8.64
C SER A 192 1.44 -7.80 8.89
N LEU A 193 1.44 -6.69 9.65
CA LEU A 193 2.66 -5.97 10.00
C LEU A 193 3.37 -6.67 11.17
N SER A 194 4.56 -7.21 10.90
CA SER A 194 5.44 -7.66 11.98
C SER A 194 6.10 -6.47 12.68
N THR A 195 6.49 -6.66 13.95
CA THR A 195 7.22 -5.64 14.72
C THR A 195 8.48 -5.15 13.98
N GLN A 196 9.16 -6.07 13.28
CA GLN A 196 10.33 -5.73 12.45
C GLN A 196 9.97 -4.88 11.24
N ALA A 197 8.86 -5.18 10.56
CA ALA A 197 8.37 -4.39 9.42
C ALA A 197 7.98 -2.97 9.84
N VAL A 198 7.32 -2.81 11.01
CA VAL A 198 6.97 -1.49 11.56
C VAL A 198 8.23 -0.67 11.87
N GLN A 199 9.24 -1.30 12.49
CA GLN A 199 10.51 -0.64 12.82
C GLN A 199 11.25 -0.11 11.57
N GLN A 200 11.17 -0.85 10.45
CA GLN A 200 11.76 -0.43 9.18
C GLN A 200 10.91 0.62 8.45
N ALA A 201 9.59 0.45 8.45
CA ALA A 201 8.63 1.28 7.72
C ALA A 201 8.51 2.69 8.30
N VAL A 202 8.54 2.79 9.64
CA VAL A 202 8.45 4.06 10.35
C VAL A 202 9.78 4.31 11.04
N PRO A 203 10.80 4.83 10.33
CA PRO A 203 11.99 5.32 10.98
C PRO A 203 11.56 6.50 11.86
N LEU A 204 11.29 6.19 13.13
CA LEU A 204 11.08 7.13 14.20
C LEU A 204 12.43 7.26 14.93
N PRO A 205 13.43 8.00 14.37
CA PRO A 205 14.75 8.15 14.99
C PRO A 205 14.69 8.81 16.38
N VAL A 206 13.54 9.37 16.74
CA VAL A 206 13.28 9.99 18.04
C VAL A 206 13.10 8.96 19.17
N TYR A 207 12.64 7.73 18.87
CA TYR A 207 12.25 6.77 19.91
C TYR A 207 13.29 5.68 20.17
N THR A 208 14.28 5.53 19.28
CA THR A 208 15.35 4.52 19.42
C THR A 208 16.44 4.95 20.40
N ASP A 209 16.77 6.24 20.45
CA ASP A 209 17.76 6.80 21.37
C ASP A 209 17.09 7.25 22.68
N ALA A 210 17.44 6.59 23.79
CA ALA A 210 16.88 6.87 25.12
C ALA A 210 17.06 8.33 25.56
N ARG A 211 18.18 8.99 25.20
CA ARG A 211 18.43 10.38 25.57
C ARG A 211 17.57 11.35 24.75
N LYS A 212 17.40 11.09 23.45
CA LYS A 212 16.52 11.90 22.59
C LYS A 212 15.05 11.70 22.98
N ARG A 213 14.65 10.46 23.25
CA ARG A 213 13.30 10.09 23.69
C ARG A 213 12.89 10.85 24.94
N LYS A 214 13.69 10.81 26.02
CA LYS A 214 13.35 11.53 27.27
C LYS A 214 13.25 13.04 27.05
N ARG A 215 14.18 13.65 26.31
CA ARG A 215 14.18 15.10 26.04
C ARG A 215 12.95 15.52 25.25
N VAL A 216 12.57 14.74 24.24
CA VAL A 216 11.38 15.02 23.41
C VAL A 216 10.10 14.85 24.21
N LEU A 217 9.96 13.78 24.99
CA LEU A 217 8.76 13.55 25.82
C LEU A 217 8.58 14.66 26.86
N ILE A 218 9.64 15.02 27.60
CA ILE A 218 9.59 16.10 28.60
C ILE A 218 9.19 17.41 27.90
N ASN A 219 9.86 17.78 26.81
CA ASN A 219 9.53 19.02 26.11
C ASN A 219 8.10 19.02 25.54
N ALA A 220 7.63 17.90 24.98
CA ALA A 220 6.30 17.80 24.40
C ALA A 220 5.22 17.96 25.47
N PHE A 221 5.37 17.30 26.61
CA PHE A 221 4.37 17.38 27.67
C PHE A 221 4.49 18.68 28.48
N THR A 222 5.67 19.02 29.01
CA THR A 222 5.80 20.16 29.94
C THR A 222 5.72 21.52 29.26
N VAL A 223 6.22 21.67 28.02
CA VAL A 223 6.25 22.97 27.33
C VAL A 223 5.01 23.19 26.47
N ARG A 224 4.43 22.13 25.89
CA ARG A 224 3.25 22.24 25.02
C ARG A 224 1.98 21.77 25.71
N ALA A 225 1.87 20.47 26.01
CA ALA A 225 0.60 19.89 26.46
C ALA A 225 0.07 20.53 27.76
N LEU A 226 0.94 20.76 28.75
CA LEU A 226 0.54 21.37 30.03
C LEU A 226 0.15 22.85 29.92
N ARG A 227 0.49 23.52 28.83
CA ARG A 227 0.17 24.95 28.59
C ARG A 227 -0.89 25.15 27.51
N ASP A 228 -1.55 24.08 27.08
CA ASP A 228 -2.57 24.11 26.04
C ASP A 228 -3.82 24.85 26.51
N THR A 229 -4.49 25.60 25.62
CA THR A 229 -5.73 26.30 25.95
C THR A 229 -6.89 25.34 26.19
N PHE A 230 -6.84 24.14 25.61
CA PHE A 230 -7.87 23.11 25.70
C PHE A 230 -7.66 22.23 26.95
N PRO A 231 -8.57 22.22 27.95
CA PRO A 231 -8.38 21.47 29.19
C PRO A 231 -8.16 19.96 29.02
N PRO A 232 -8.87 19.24 28.14
CA PRO A 232 -8.60 17.82 27.91
C PRO A 232 -7.20 17.54 27.37
N ALA A 233 -6.59 18.46 26.61
CA ALA A 233 -5.20 18.32 26.15
C ALA A 233 -4.22 18.43 27.32
N ARG A 234 -4.45 19.36 28.26
CA ARG A 234 -3.65 19.47 29.50
C ARG A 234 -3.78 18.21 30.35
N GLY A 235 -5.01 17.75 30.60
CA GLY A 235 -5.28 16.53 31.35
C GLY A 235 -4.62 15.29 30.73
N ALA A 236 -4.70 15.14 29.40
CA ALA A 236 -4.00 14.08 28.67
C ALA A 236 -2.47 14.21 28.80
N GLY A 237 -1.92 15.42 28.77
CA GLY A 237 -0.50 15.69 28.99
C GLY A 237 -0.01 15.23 30.37
N ILE A 238 -0.80 15.46 31.42
CA ILE A 238 -0.49 14.99 32.79
C ILE A 238 -0.49 13.46 32.83
N MET A 239 -1.53 12.82 32.30
CA MET A 239 -1.62 11.35 32.30
C MET A 239 -0.51 10.71 31.47
N ALA A 240 -0.11 11.34 30.36
CA ALA A 240 0.99 10.86 29.53
C ALA A 240 2.33 10.94 30.27
N LEU A 241 2.58 11.99 31.07
CA LEU A 241 3.75 12.07 31.95
C LEU A 241 3.76 10.91 32.97
N CYS A 242 2.63 10.63 33.61
CA CYS A 242 2.50 9.52 34.56
C CYS A 242 2.78 8.15 33.91
N ALA A 243 2.20 7.91 32.73
CA ALA A 243 2.37 6.66 31.99
C ALA A 243 3.81 6.45 31.49
N THR A 244 4.54 7.53 31.22
CA THR A 244 5.94 7.50 30.74
C THR A 244 6.97 7.69 31.85
N SER A 245 6.55 7.60 33.12
CA SER A 245 7.41 7.81 34.30
C SER A 245 8.67 6.95 34.33
N SER A 246 8.64 5.74 33.75
CA SER A 246 9.78 4.83 33.64
C SER A 246 10.91 5.33 32.73
N ASN A 247 10.68 6.36 31.91
CA ASN A 247 11.67 6.93 31.01
C ASN A 247 12.43 8.14 31.60
N TYR A 248 12.09 8.59 32.80
CA TYR A 248 12.64 9.81 33.40
C TYR A 248 13.57 9.52 34.57
N ASP A 249 14.69 10.25 34.62
CA ASP A 249 15.60 10.24 35.75
C ASP A 249 15.05 11.12 36.88
N ILE A 250 15.42 10.82 38.13
CA ILE A 250 14.90 11.56 39.28
C ILE A 250 15.24 13.06 39.24
N THR A 251 16.40 13.40 38.69
CA THR A 251 16.84 14.78 38.48
C THR A 251 15.89 15.54 37.56
N GLU A 252 15.41 14.90 36.47
CA GLU A 252 14.47 15.52 35.53
C GLU A 252 13.07 15.64 36.15
N ILE A 253 12.66 14.64 36.93
CA ILE A 253 11.40 14.67 37.67
C ILE A 253 11.39 15.90 38.59
N ALA A 254 12.41 16.07 39.43
CA ALA A 254 12.48 17.15 40.41
C ALA A 254 12.62 18.55 39.78
N THR A 255 13.43 18.69 38.74
CA THR A 255 13.79 20.01 38.19
C THR A 255 12.88 20.51 37.07
N ARG A 256 12.21 19.60 36.36
CA ARG A 256 11.46 19.96 35.14
C ARG A 256 10.03 19.46 35.13
N ILE A 257 9.76 18.23 35.58
CA ILE A 257 8.40 17.68 35.52
C ILE A 257 7.56 18.24 36.67
N LEU A 258 7.99 18.00 37.91
CA LEU A 258 7.23 18.33 39.12
C LEU A 258 6.88 19.83 39.23
N PRO A 259 7.80 20.78 38.94
CA PRO A 259 7.46 22.20 38.97
C PRO A 259 6.38 22.60 37.97
N ASN A 260 6.35 21.98 36.78
CA ASN A 260 5.33 22.28 35.77
C ASN A 260 3.98 21.61 36.09
N VAL A 261 3.98 20.44 36.74
CA VAL A 261 2.74 19.76 37.16
C VAL A 261 2.12 20.45 38.38
N VAL A 262 2.92 20.93 39.34
CA VAL A 262 2.43 21.61 40.55
C VAL A 262 1.61 22.86 40.22
N VAL A 263 1.99 23.63 39.19
CA VAL A 263 1.23 24.81 38.76
C VAL A 263 -0.18 24.45 38.29
N LEU A 264 -0.42 23.23 37.82
CA LEU A 264 -1.74 22.77 37.38
C LEU A 264 -2.68 22.38 38.52
N THR A 265 -2.21 22.38 39.77
CA THR A 265 -3.08 22.20 40.95
C THR A 265 -4.08 23.34 41.12
N ILE A 266 -3.80 24.50 40.52
CA ILE A 266 -4.67 25.69 40.51
C ILE A 266 -5.29 25.95 39.12
N ASP A 267 -5.29 24.94 38.23
CA ASP A 267 -5.89 25.06 36.90
C ASP A 267 -7.40 25.40 37.01
N PRO A 268 -7.98 26.20 36.09
CA PRO A 268 -9.41 26.52 36.12
C PRO A 268 -10.32 25.27 36.03
N ASP A 269 -9.87 24.22 35.33
CA ASP A 269 -10.64 23.00 35.12
C ASP A 269 -10.46 22.00 36.28
N SER A 270 -11.57 21.49 36.83
CA SER A 270 -11.54 20.58 37.98
C SER A 270 -10.93 19.21 37.68
N ASP A 271 -11.10 18.71 36.46
CA ASP A 271 -10.57 17.41 36.04
C ASP A 271 -9.05 17.48 35.87
N VAL A 272 -8.53 18.59 35.33
CA VAL A 272 -7.08 18.85 35.25
C VAL A 272 -6.45 18.92 36.64
N ARG A 273 -7.09 19.62 37.60
CA ARG A 273 -6.60 19.68 38.99
C ARG A 273 -6.51 18.31 39.64
N SER A 274 -7.55 17.49 39.50
CA SER A 274 -7.60 16.12 40.06
C SER A 274 -6.45 15.26 39.52
N LYS A 275 -6.23 15.29 38.20
CA LYS A 275 -5.13 14.59 37.54
C LYS A 275 -3.76 15.12 37.98
N ALA A 276 -3.62 16.44 38.19
CA ALA A 276 -2.39 17.04 38.67
C ALA A 276 -1.99 16.53 40.06
N PHE A 277 -2.94 16.45 41.01
CA PHE A 277 -2.67 15.88 42.33
C PHE A 277 -2.24 14.41 42.25
N GLN A 278 -2.96 13.60 41.46
CA GLN A 278 -2.59 12.20 41.24
C GLN A 278 -1.15 12.06 40.69
N ALA A 279 -0.78 12.90 39.73
CA ALA A 279 0.57 12.90 39.16
C ALA A 279 1.65 13.32 40.17
N ILE A 280 1.36 14.33 40.99
CA ILE A 280 2.27 14.80 42.04
C ILE A 280 2.53 13.69 43.05
N ASP A 281 1.48 13.01 43.52
CA ASP A 281 1.63 11.92 44.48
C ASP A 281 2.50 10.79 43.92
N GLN A 282 2.27 10.40 42.65
CA GLN A 282 3.08 9.39 41.98
C GLN A 282 4.55 9.80 41.87
N PHE A 283 4.84 11.01 41.39
CA PHE A 283 6.23 11.47 41.21
C PHE A 283 6.96 11.70 42.55
N LEU A 284 6.25 12.17 43.58
CA LEU A 284 6.80 12.28 44.92
C LEU A 284 7.09 10.92 45.53
N GLN A 285 6.23 9.92 45.30
CA GLN A 285 6.47 8.56 45.75
C GLN A 285 7.73 7.97 45.10
N MET A 286 7.93 8.20 43.80
CA MET A 286 9.16 7.80 43.10
C MET A 286 10.41 8.50 43.68
N ALA A 287 10.31 9.79 44.02
CA ALA A 287 11.39 10.53 44.66
C ALA A 287 11.74 9.99 46.05
N LYS A 288 10.72 9.67 46.86
CA LYS A 288 10.91 9.06 48.18
C LYS A 288 11.60 7.69 48.08
N GLN A 289 11.15 6.83 47.17
CA GLN A 289 11.78 5.53 46.94
C GLN A 289 13.23 5.64 46.48
N HIS A 290 13.55 6.63 45.65
CA HIS A 290 14.94 6.89 45.26
C HIS A 290 15.78 7.34 46.46
N TYR A 291 15.25 8.26 47.28
CA TYR A 291 15.93 8.72 48.50
C TYR A 291 16.22 7.59 49.49
N GLU A 292 15.24 6.72 49.75
CA GLU A 292 15.43 5.56 50.64
C GLU A 292 16.54 4.63 50.13
N LYS A 293 16.57 4.36 48.82
CA LYS A 293 17.62 3.54 48.20
C LYS A 293 19.01 4.17 48.31
N THR A 294 19.11 5.48 48.09
CA THR A 294 20.39 6.20 48.21
C THR A 294 20.90 6.17 49.65
N ASN A 295 20.03 6.42 50.64
CA ASN A 295 20.42 6.39 52.06
C ASN A 295 20.84 4.99 52.52
N ILE A 296 20.17 3.93 52.06
CA ILE A 296 20.58 2.55 52.38
C ILE A 296 21.95 2.22 51.76
N ALA A 297 22.23 2.71 50.54
CA ALA A 297 23.53 2.54 49.88
C ALA A 297 24.65 3.30 50.63
N GLU A 298 24.38 4.50 51.13
CA GLU A 298 25.32 5.26 51.94
C GLU A 298 25.59 4.60 53.30
N ALA A 299 24.55 4.08 53.95
CA ALA A 299 24.66 3.38 55.23
C ALA A 299 25.45 2.06 55.12
N THR A 300 25.36 1.36 54.00
CA THR A 300 26.08 0.09 53.75
C THR A 300 27.50 0.30 53.21
N GLY A 301 27.73 1.35 52.42
CA GLY A 301 29.06 1.74 51.95
C GLY A 301 29.97 2.32 53.04
N GLY A 302 29.39 3.01 54.04
CA GLY A 302 30.14 3.55 55.18
C GLY A 302 30.63 2.51 56.18
N ALA A 303 30.04 1.31 56.20
CA ALA A 303 30.41 0.24 57.14
C ALA A 303 31.69 -0.52 56.74
N GLY A 304 32.22 -0.34 55.51
CA GLY A 304 33.40 -1.04 55.00
C GLY A 304 34.75 -0.30 55.15
N MET A 305 34.75 0.95 55.61
CA MET A 305 35.96 1.78 55.75
C MET A 305 36.39 2.03 57.20
N GLY A 306 35.78 1.33 58.15
CA GLY A 306 36.01 1.47 59.59
C GLY A 306 36.35 0.17 60.30
N SER A 307 37.27 -0.63 59.76
CA SER A 307 37.98 -1.64 60.54
C SER A 307 39.46 -1.55 60.18
N SER A 308 40.23 -1.12 61.17
CA SER A 308 41.69 -1.05 61.20
C SER A 308 42.33 -2.44 61.12
#